data_AF-A0A934ZEU0-F1
#
_entry.id   AF-A0A934ZEU0-F1
#
_cell.length_a   1.000
_cell.length_b   1.000
_cell.length_c   1.000
_cell.angle_alpha   90.00
_cell.angle_beta   90.00
_cell.angle_gamma   90.00
#
_symmetry.space_group_name_H-M   'P 1'
#
loop_
_entity.id
_entity.type
_entity.pdbx_description
1 polymer ?
#
loop_
_entity_poly.entity_id
_entity_poly.type
_entity_poly.pdbx_seq_one_letter_code
_entity_poly.pdbx_strand_id
1 'polypeptide(L)' 'MSRDVGGACCAGTSYRASPTTLLCCLESAATCTNSNQCCGQMACTSGRCACRAVSSTCAANADCCCGRSCGTAGTCL' A
#
# COMPACT_ATOMS: atom_id res chain seq x y z
N MET A 1 22.59 -9.18 -16.96
CA MET A 1 22.05 -10.02 -15.88
C MET A 1 21.94 -9.18 -14.62
N SER A 2 20.88 -8.37 -14.49
CA SER A 2 20.66 -7.57 -13.28
C SER A 2 20.10 -8.48 -12.19
N ARG A 3 21.00 -8.88 -11.29
CA ARG A 3 20.71 -9.56 -10.04
C ARG A 3 20.91 -8.53 -8.94
N ASP A 4 19.83 -7.87 -8.54
CA ASP A 4 19.80 -7.09 -7.30
C ASP A 4 19.63 -8.07 -6.15
N VAL A 5 20.73 -8.37 -5.48
CA VAL A 5 20.78 -9.14 -4.24
C VAL A 5 20.25 -8.25 -3.11
N GLY A 6 19.06 -8.55 -2.61
CA GLY A 6 18.56 -8.04 -1.33
C GLY A 6 17.08 -7.63 -1.30
N GLY A 7 16.13 -8.53 -1.61
CA GLY A 7 14.70 -8.30 -1.33
C GLY A 7 14.08 -7.05 -1.99
N ALA A 8 14.73 -6.51 -3.02
CA ALA A 8 14.32 -5.29 -3.69
C ALA A 8 13.24 -5.60 -4.72
N CYS A 9 12.08 -5.02 -4.48
CA CYS A 9 10.91 -5.17 -5.33
C CYS A 9 11.18 -4.68 -6.76
N CYS A 10 10.57 -5.35 -7.75
CA CYS A 10 10.70 -4.99 -9.16
C CYS A 10 10.40 -3.50 -9.38
N ALA A 11 11.02 -2.88 -10.38
CA ALA A 11 10.82 -1.45 -10.68
C ALA A 11 9.31 -1.09 -10.73
N GLY A 12 8.89 -0.16 -9.87
CA GLY A 12 7.48 0.22 -9.70
C GLY A 12 6.76 -0.40 -8.49
N THR A 13 7.45 -1.21 -7.68
CA THR A 13 6.93 -1.75 -6.42
C THR A 13 7.81 -1.34 -5.24
N SER A 14 7.18 -1.02 -4.11
CA SER A 14 7.84 -0.65 -2.86
C SER A 14 7.94 -1.85 -1.93
N TYR A 15 9.03 -1.92 -1.17
CA TYR A 15 9.17 -2.87 -0.08
C TYR A 15 8.51 -2.29 1.18
N ARG A 16 7.28 -2.72 1.48
CA ARG A 16 6.61 -2.42 2.76
C ARG A 16 6.02 -3.68 3.36
N ALA A 17 5.90 -3.70 4.68
CA ALA A 17 5.13 -4.72 5.37
C ALA A 17 3.65 -4.59 4.93
N SER A 18 3.20 -5.51 4.09
CA SER A 18 1.76 -5.76 3.86
C SER A 18 1.23 -6.52 5.08
N PRO A 19 -0.05 -6.36 5.49
CA PRO A 19 -0.64 -6.98 6.69
C PRO A 19 -0.43 -8.50 6.82
N THR A 20 -0.27 -9.20 5.70
CA THR A 20 -0.18 -10.67 5.65
C THR A 20 1.18 -11.20 5.22
N THR A 21 2.07 -10.38 4.65
CA THR A 21 3.43 -10.82 4.26
C THR A 21 4.37 -9.63 3.99
N LEU A 22 5.65 -9.75 4.33
CA LEU A 22 6.71 -8.84 3.88
C LEU A 22 6.95 -9.05 2.37
N LEU A 23 6.13 -8.40 1.55
CA LEU A 23 6.20 -8.53 0.09
C LEU A 23 6.14 -7.18 -0.61
N CYS A 24 6.63 -7.22 -1.84
CA CYS A 24 6.54 -6.13 -2.79
C CYS A 24 5.11 -5.74 -3.07
N CYS A 25 4.84 -4.48 -2.83
CA CYS A 25 3.52 -3.90 -2.96
C CYS A 25 3.56 -2.69 -3.88
N LEU A 26 2.40 -2.31 -4.37
CA LEU A 26 2.18 -1.22 -5.30
C LEU A 26 1.85 0.06 -4.53
N GLU A 27 2.57 1.13 -4.83
CA GLU A 27 2.35 2.45 -4.27
C GLU A 27 1.05 3.10 -4.79
N SER A 28 0.71 4.26 -4.26
CA SER A 28 -0.44 5.04 -4.73
C SER A 28 -0.42 5.24 -6.25
N ALA A 29 -1.60 5.10 -6.87
CA ALA A 29 -1.86 5.20 -8.30
C ALA A 29 -1.22 4.12 -9.18
N ALA A 30 -0.46 3.17 -8.63
CA ALA A 30 0.06 2.04 -9.38
C ALA A 30 -1.06 1.05 -9.76
N THR A 31 -0.91 0.39 -10.91
CA THR A 31 -1.93 -0.51 -11.46
C THR A 31 -2.01 -1.80 -10.65
N CYS A 32 -3.18 -2.12 -10.13
CA CYS A 32 -3.45 -3.30 -9.32
C CYS A 32 -4.62 -4.11 -9.90
N THR A 33 -4.63 -5.41 -9.60
CA THR A 33 -5.76 -6.31 -9.87
C THR A 33 -6.62 -6.52 -8.63
N ASN A 34 -6.02 -6.43 -7.44
CA ASN A 34 -6.71 -6.54 -6.16
C ASN A 34 -5.99 -5.73 -5.07
N SER A 35 -6.68 -5.43 -3.98
CA SER A 35 -6.16 -4.58 -2.90
C SER A 35 -4.95 -5.18 -2.17
N ASN A 36 -4.76 -6.50 -2.19
CA ASN A 36 -3.61 -7.15 -1.53
C ASN A 36 -2.29 -6.86 -2.24
N GLN A 37 -2.34 -6.40 -3.50
CA GLN A 37 -1.16 -5.95 -4.21
C GLN A 37 -0.74 -4.54 -3.80
N CYS A 38 -1.62 -3.75 -3.19
CA CYS A 38 -1.31 -2.39 -2.79
C CYS A 38 -0.57 -2.36 -1.44
N CYS A 39 0.29 -1.35 -1.25
CA CYS A 39 1.01 -1.21 0.00
C CYS A 39 0.08 -0.89 1.17
N GLY A 40 0.37 -1.46 2.34
CA GLY A 40 -0.39 -1.23 3.56
C GLY A 40 -1.82 -1.78 3.49
N GLN A 41 -2.80 -0.89 3.59
CA GLN A 41 -4.24 -1.18 3.52
C GLN A 41 -4.94 -0.44 2.37
N MET A 42 -4.17 0.11 1.43
CA MET A 42 -4.72 0.78 0.24
C MET A 42 -5.71 -0.12 -0.51
N ALA A 43 -6.75 0.49 -1.07
CA ALA A 43 -7.77 -0.23 -1.84
C ALA A 43 -7.43 -0.21 -3.33
N CYS A 44 -7.63 -1.33 -4.02
CA CYS A 44 -7.56 -1.34 -5.48
C CYS A 44 -8.89 -0.81 -6.05
N THR A 45 -8.91 0.44 -6.48
CA THR A 45 -10.09 1.10 -7.04
C THR A 45 -9.84 1.47 -8.49
N SER A 46 -10.74 1.08 -9.39
CA SER A 46 -10.58 1.29 -10.84
C SER A 46 -9.26 0.74 -11.40
N GLY A 47 -8.80 -0.40 -10.85
CA GLY A 47 -7.54 -1.03 -11.24
C GLY A 47 -6.29 -0.28 -10.79
N ARG A 48 -6.39 0.66 -9.83
CA ARG A 48 -5.25 1.40 -9.27
C ARG A 48 -5.30 1.46 -7.75
N CYS A 49 -4.14 1.44 -7.12
CA CYS A 49 -4.03 1.55 -5.68
C CYS A 49 -4.42 2.96 -5.24
N ALA A 50 -5.52 3.06 -4.51
CA ALA A 50 -6.05 4.29 -3.95
C ALA A 50 -5.94 4.27 -2.43
N CYS A 51 -5.68 5.45 -1.88
CA CYS A 51 -5.81 5.69 -0.46
C CYS A 51 -7.27 5.48 -0.03
N ARG A 52 -7.49 5.27 1.27
CA ARG A 52 -8.80 5.05 1.87
C ARG A 52 -9.37 6.33 2.47
N ALA A 53 -10.70 6.36 2.53
CA ALA A 53 -11.45 7.46 3.12
C ALA A 53 -11.31 7.47 4.65
N VAL A 54 -11.77 8.56 5.28
CA VAL A 54 -11.89 8.65 6.74
C VAL A 54 -12.65 7.44 7.29
N SER A 55 -12.33 7.00 8.50
CA SER A 55 -12.88 5.82 9.18
C SER A 55 -12.59 4.46 8.51
N SER A 56 -11.86 4.43 7.40
CA SER A 56 -11.42 3.18 6.79
C SER A 56 -10.18 2.64 7.48
N THR A 57 -10.00 1.32 7.42
CA THR A 57 -8.81 0.66 7.96
C THR A 57 -7.52 1.11 7.27
N CYS A 58 -6.47 1.29 8.06
CA CYS A 58 -5.13 1.68 7.63
C CYS A 58 -4.07 0.93 8.45
N ALA A 59 -2.89 0.75 7.87
CA ALA A 59 -1.68 0.26 8.54
C ALA A 59 -0.61 1.36 8.65
N ALA A 60 -0.66 2.37 7.79
CA ALA A 60 0.23 3.51 7.75
C ALA A 60 -0.49 4.78 7.27
N ASN A 61 0.08 5.95 7.56
CA ASN A 61 -0.49 7.24 7.12
C ASN A 61 -0.65 7.33 5.59
N ALA A 62 0.22 6.66 4.83
CA ALA A 62 0.14 6.61 3.37
C ALA A 62 -1.13 5.91 2.85
N ASP A 63 -1.78 5.09 3.69
CA ASP A 63 -3.07 4.47 3.34
C ASP A 63 -4.21 5.48 3.35
N CYS A 64 -4.05 6.66 3.94
CA CYS A 64 -5.13 7.60 4.22
C CYS A 64 -5.16 8.78 3.25
N CYS A 65 -6.31 9.03 2.63
CA CYS A 65 -6.45 10.11 1.67
C CYS A 65 -6.38 11.50 2.32
N CYS A 66 -5.91 12.49 1.55
CA CYS A 66 -5.87 13.91 1.92
C CYS A 66 -4.90 14.25 3.06
N GLY A 67 -3.76 13.55 3.17
CA GLY A 67 -2.75 13.82 4.20
C GLY A 67 -3.18 13.43 5.61
N ARG A 68 -4.21 12.59 5.71
CA ARG A 68 -4.71 12.05 6.97
C ARG A 68 -3.72 11.09 7.61
N SER A 69 -3.86 10.91 8.92
CA SER A 69 -3.01 10.00 9.67
C SER A 69 -3.75 8.70 9.96
N CYS A 70 -2.99 7.61 10.04
CA CYS A 70 -3.52 6.36 10.55
C CYS A 70 -3.55 6.41 12.07
N GLY A 71 -4.75 6.40 12.64
CA GLY A 71 -4.94 6.42 14.08
C GLY A 71 -4.45 5.16 14.77
N THR A 72 -4.33 5.23 16.09
CA THR A 72 -4.05 4.08 16.96
C THR A 72 -5.13 2.99 16.89
N ALA A 73 -6.34 3.32 16.45
CA ALA A 73 -7.40 2.36 16.18
C ALA A 73 -7.22 1.61 14.84
N GLY A 74 -6.16 1.91 14.08
CA GLY A 74 -5.94 1.37 12.74
C GLY A 74 -6.93 1.92 11.71
N THR A 75 -7.40 3.17 11.90
CA THR A 75 -8.33 3.84 10.99
C THR A 75 -7.88 5.24 10.61
N CYS A 76 -8.19 5.66 9.38
CA CYS A 76 -7.84 6.98 8.87
C CYS A 76 -8.64 8.09 9.56
N LEU A 77 -7.94 9.08 10.10
CA LEU A 77 -8.50 10.28 10.76
C LEU A 77 -7.88 11.57 10.26
#